data_AF-A0A1R4F0N3-F1
#
_entry.id   AF-A0A1R4F0N3-F1
#
_cell.length_a   1.000
_cell.length_b   1.000
_cell.length_c   1.000
_cell.angle_alpha   90.00
_cell.angle_beta   90.00
_cell.angle_gamma   90.00
#
_symmetry.space_group_name_H-M   'P 1'
#
loop_
_entity.id
_entity.type
_entity.pdbx_description
1 polymer ?
#
loop_
_entity_poly.entity_id
_entity_poly.type
_entity_poly.pdbx_seq_one_letter_code
_entity_poly.pdbx_strand_id
1 'polypeptide(L)'
;MTRYKGMSSKQVLDANDLAELDDIYRRLQRLHGQLNPVSSQRFPLMAASATVKAAWTDLSGAAFSWSYPYEGMARAVDRSRIKLQEPDSTTG
;
A
#
# COMPACT_ATOMS: atom_id res chain seq x y z
N MET A 1 40.51 -11.19 -6.21
CA MET A 1 39.09 -10.74 -6.34
C MET A 1 38.45 -11.48 -7.50
N THR A 2 37.72 -12.54 -7.21
CA THR A 2 37.07 -13.42 -8.19
C THR A 2 35.79 -12.75 -8.68
N ARG A 3 35.77 -12.28 -9.94
CA ARG A 3 34.55 -11.77 -10.57
C ARG A 3 33.61 -12.94 -10.86
N TYR A 4 32.45 -12.97 -10.21
CA TYR A 4 31.41 -13.97 -10.48
C TYR A 4 30.87 -13.79 -11.90
N LYS A 5 31.18 -14.75 -12.78
CA LYS A 5 30.75 -14.80 -14.18
C LYS A 5 29.30 -15.29 -14.21
N GLY A 6 28.34 -14.37 -14.25
CA GLY A 6 26.91 -14.71 -14.27
C GLY A 6 25.94 -13.68 -13.69
N MET A 7 26.41 -12.50 -13.25
CA MET A 7 25.49 -11.41 -12.96
C MET A 7 24.92 -10.90 -14.29
N SER A 8 23.77 -11.44 -14.69
CA SER A 8 22.78 -10.66 -15.43
C SER A 8 22.75 -9.27 -14.79
N SER A 9 22.90 -8.22 -15.59
CA SER A 9 22.74 -6.84 -15.15
C SER A 9 21.29 -6.62 -14.74
N LYS A 10 20.88 -7.24 -13.63
CA LYS A 10 19.57 -7.01 -13.04
C LYS A 10 19.57 -5.54 -12.68
N GLN A 11 18.77 -4.78 -13.42
CA GLN A 11 18.60 -3.37 -13.18
C GLN A 11 18.13 -3.21 -11.74
N VAL A 12 18.86 -2.40 -10.97
CA VAL A 12 18.46 -2.06 -9.61
C VAL A 12 17.22 -1.19 -9.76
N LEU A 13 16.13 -1.57 -9.10
CA LEU A 13 14.90 -0.78 -9.09
C LEU A 13 15.20 0.59 -8.50
N ASP A 14 14.76 1.64 -9.19
CA ASP A 14 15.02 3.02 -8.82
C ASP A 14 13.76 3.72 -8.28
N ALA A 15 13.90 5.01 -7.97
CA ALA A 15 12.79 5.81 -7.46
C ALA A 15 11.66 6.00 -8.48
N ASN A 16 11.95 5.96 -9.79
CA ASN A 16 10.94 6.06 -10.83
C ASN A 16 10.11 4.79 -10.90
N ASP A 17 10.73 3.62 -10.75
CA ASP A 17 10.02 2.34 -10.71
C ASP A 17 9.02 2.30 -9.53
N LEU A 18 9.42 2.82 -8.36
CA LEU A 18 8.52 2.94 -7.19
C LEU A 18 7.39 3.95 -7.41
N ALA A 19 7.66 5.07 -8.11
CA ALA A 19 6.64 6.04 -8.46
C ALA A 19 5.62 5.45 -9.46
N GLU A 20 6.09 4.64 -10.41
CA GLU A 20 5.22 3.97 -11.37
C GLU A 20 4.26 3.00 -10.67
N LEU A 21 4.74 2.25 -9.67
CA LEU A 21 3.89 1.38 -8.85
C LEU A 21 2.80 2.15 -8.08
N ASP A 22 3.12 3.33 -7.50
CA ASP A 22 2.10 4.18 -6.84
C ASP A 22 1.06 4.69 -7.84
N ASP A 23 1.51 5.13 -9.03
CA ASP A 23 0.63 5.60 -10.09
C ASP A 23 -0.31 4.52 -10.61
N ILE A 24 0.20 3.29 -10.81
CA ILE A 24 -0.61 2.13 -11.19
C ILE A 24 -1.66 1.85 -10.11
N TYR A 25 -1.27 1.84 -8.84
CA TYR A 25 -2.20 1.61 -7.73
C TYR A 25 -3.33 2.65 -7.72
N ARG A 26 -3.00 3.94 -7.87
CA ARG A 26 -4.00 5.02 -7.94
C ARG A 26 -4.96 4.86 -9.11
N ARG A 27 -4.45 4.44 -10.29
CA ARG A 27 -5.28 4.17 -11.47
C ARG A 27 -6.23 3.01 -11.22
N LEU A 28 -5.77 1.92 -10.61
CA LEU A 28 -6.61 0.77 -10.26
C LEU A 28 -7.72 1.16 -9.29
N GLN A 29 -7.43 2.00 -8.28
CA GLN A 29 -8.44 2.50 -7.34
C GLN A 29 -9.51 3.36 -8.03
N ARG A 30 -9.11 4.23 -8.98
CA ARG A 30 -10.07 5.02 -9.77
C ARG A 30 -10.98 4.13 -10.61
N LEU A 31 -10.41 3.15 -11.32
CA LEU A 31 -11.19 2.20 -12.12
C LEU A 31 -12.17 1.41 -11.25
N HIS A 32 -11.71 0.93 -10.08
CA HIS A 32 -12.56 0.23 -9.13
C HIS A 32 -13.71 1.10 -8.60
N GLY A 33 -13.45 2.39 -8.33
CA GLY A 33 -14.46 3.36 -7.90
C GLY A 33 -15.52 3.69 -8.97
N GLN A 34 -15.18 3.55 -10.26
CA GLN A 34 -16.10 3.80 -11.38
C GLN A 34 -16.98 2.59 -11.72
N LEU A 35 -16.62 1.39 -11.27
CA LEU A 35 -17.41 0.19 -11.55
C LEU A 35 -18.66 0.09 -10.66
N ASN A 36 -19.74 -0.40 -11.26
CA ASN A 36 -20.94 -0.80 -10.52
C ASN A 36 -20.57 -1.81 -9.41
N PRO A 37 -21.06 -1.65 -8.16
CA PRO A 37 -20.80 -2.56 -7.04
C PRO A 37 -21.00 -4.05 -7.31
N VAL A 38 -21.91 -4.44 -8.22
CA VAL A 38 -22.16 -5.85 -8.57
C VAL A 38 -21.34 -6.35 -9.76
N SER A 39 -20.47 -5.51 -10.34
CA SER A 39 -19.65 -5.91 -11.49
C SER A 39 -18.64 -6.99 -11.10
N SER A 40 -18.63 -8.08 -11.87
CA SER A 40 -17.67 -9.18 -11.72
C SER A 40 -16.20 -8.73 -11.91
N GLN A 41 -15.98 -7.62 -12.60
CA GLN A 41 -14.65 -7.04 -12.84
C GLN A 41 -14.02 -6.39 -11.60
N ARG A 42 -14.81 -6.17 -10.53
CA ARG A 42 -14.29 -5.62 -9.27
C ARG A 42 -13.29 -6.55 -8.61
N PHE A 43 -13.55 -7.86 -8.61
CA PHE A 43 -12.67 -8.84 -7.97
C PHE A 43 -11.26 -8.88 -8.59
N PRO A 44 -11.10 -8.97 -9.92
CA PRO A 44 -9.79 -8.84 -10.56
C PRO A 44 -9.07 -7.52 -10.23
N LEU A 45 -9.78 -6.38 -10.22
CA LEU A 45 -9.17 -5.08 -9.92
C LEU A 45 -8.74 -4.95 -8.46
N MET A 46 -9.50 -5.50 -7.52
CA MET A 46 -9.09 -5.58 -6.11
C MET A 46 -7.86 -6.45 -5.93
N ALA A 47 -7.82 -7.62 -6.59
CA ALA A 47 -6.66 -8.51 -6.54
C ALA A 47 -5.41 -7.82 -7.11
N ALA A 48 -5.52 -7.20 -8.28
CA ALA A 48 -4.42 -6.44 -8.89
C ALA A 48 -3.94 -5.30 -7.97
N SER A 49 -4.88 -4.55 -7.36
CA SER A 49 -4.54 -3.46 -6.43
C SER A 49 -3.78 -3.97 -5.20
N ALA A 50 -4.17 -5.13 -4.67
CA ALA A 50 -3.51 -5.74 -3.53
C ALA A 50 -2.08 -6.18 -3.89
N THR A 51 -1.88 -6.77 -5.06
CA THR A 51 -0.56 -7.19 -5.55
C THR A 51 0.37 -6.01 -5.77
N VAL A 52 -0.10 -4.93 -6.40
CA VAL A 52 0.71 -3.72 -6.63
C VAL A 52 1.09 -3.06 -5.31
N LYS A 53 0.16 -3.01 -4.35
CA LYS A 53 0.44 -2.49 -3.01
C LYS A 53 1.48 -3.33 -2.28
N ALA A 54 1.39 -4.66 -2.35
CA ALA A 54 2.36 -5.57 -1.75
C ALA A 54 3.75 -5.38 -2.38
N ALA A 55 3.83 -5.33 -3.71
CA ALA A 55 5.08 -5.07 -4.43
C ALA A 55 5.72 -3.73 -4.02
N TRP A 56 4.93 -2.65 -3.96
CA TRP A 56 5.44 -1.36 -3.52
C TRP A 56 5.95 -1.41 -2.07
N THR A 57 5.26 -2.10 -1.17
CA THR A 57 5.63 -2.26 0.24
C THR A 57 6.96 -3.00 0.38
N ASP A 58 7.13 -4.12 -0.32
CA ASP A 58 8.35 -4.92 -0.30
C ASP A 58 9.54 -4.17 -0.92
N LEU A 59 9.31 -3.42 -2.00
CA LEU A 59 10.36 -2.73 -2.74
C LEU A 59 10.78 -1.39 -2.13
N SER A 60 9.85 -0.65 -1.51
CA SER A 60 10.14 0.63 -0.86
C SER A 60 10.78 0.47 0.53
N GLY A 61 10.72 -0.73 1.11
CA GLY A 61 11.13 -0.98 2.49
C GLY A 61 10.19 -0.33 3.53
N ALA A 62 9.06 0.24 3.10
CA ALA A 62 8.05 0.78 3.99
C ALA A 62 7.30 -0.38 4.66
N ALA A 63 7.53 -0.61 5.95
CA ALA A 63 6.79 -1.62 6.70
C ALA A 63 5.33 -1.16 6.91
N PHE A 64 4.43 -1.47 5.98
CA PHE A 64 3.00 -1.29 6.20
C PHE A 64 2.37 -2.61 6.65
N SER A 65 1.83 -2.61 7.87
CA SER A 65 1.08 -3.75 8.40
C SER A 65 -0.19 -3.96 7.58
N TRP A 66 -0.29 -5.14 6.96
CA TRP A 66 -1.48 -5.60 6.26
C TRP A 66 -2.70 -5.43 7.16
N SER A 67 -3.61 -4.52 6.80
CA SER A 67 -4.93 -4.45 7.40
C SER A 67 -5.93 -4.42 6.25
N TYR A 68 -6.76 -5.45 6.18
CA TYR A 68 -7.89 -5.52 5.26
C TYR A 68 -8.76 -4.24 5.42
N PRO A 69 -9.43 -3.71 4.39
CA PRO A 69 -10.09 -2.40 4.46
C PRO A 69 -11.05 -2.22 5.65
N TYR A 70 -11.69 -3.29 6.12
CA TYR A 70 -12.54 -3.25 7.32
C TYR A 70 -11.74 -3.15 8.63
N GLU A 71 -10.66 -3.93 8.78
CA GLU A 71 -9.80 -3.90 9.98
C GLU A 71 -8.96 -2.63 10.07
N GLY A 72 -8.53 -2.09 8.93
CA GLY A 72 -7.81 -0.81 8.86
C GLY A 72 -8.69 0.35 9.30
N MET A 73 -9.97 0.36 8.88
CA MET A 73 -10.96 1.34 9.36
C MET A 73 -11.22 1.18 10.85
N ALA A 74 -11.44 -0.04 11.33
CA ALA A 74 -11.68 -0.30 12.75
C ALA A 74 -10.51 0.19 13.63
N ARG A 75 -9.26 -0.12 13.25
CA ARG A 75 -8.06 0.34 13.96
C ARG A 75 -7.86 1.86 13.87
N ALA A 76 -8.23 2.50 12.76
CA ALA A 76 -8.16 3.95 12.61
C ALA A 76 -9.20 4.67 13.48
N VAL A 77 -10.43 4.13 13.57
CA VAL A 77 -11.50 4.61 14.45
C VAL A 77 -11.11 4.44 15.92
N ASP A 78 -10.49 3.32 16.27
CA ASP A 78 -10.03 3.06 17.64
C ASP A 78 -8.90 4.01 18.06
N ARG A 79 -7.91 4.24 17.18
CA ARG A 79 -6.84 5.22 17.41
C ARG A 79 -7.35 6.66 17.53
N SER A 80 -8.38 7.04 16.76
CA SER A 80 -8.96 8.38 16.84
C SER A 80 -9.78 8.59 18.11
N ARG A 81 -10.42 7.53 18.65
CA ARG A 81 -11.03 7.58 19.99
C ARG A 81 -10.00 7.78 21.09
N ILE A 82 -8.87 7.08 21.04
CA ILE A 82 -7.79 7.21 22.04
C ILE A 82 -7.20 8.63 22.02
N LYS A 83 -6.97 9.21 20.84
CA LYS A 83 -6.46 10.59 20.70
C LYS A 83 -7.43 11.67 21.19
N LEU A 84 -8.73 11.41 21.16
CA LEU A 84 -9.75 12.32 21.70
C LEU A 84 -9.88 12.22 23.23
N GLN A 85 -9.23 11.23 23.85
CA GLN A 85 -9.33 10.92 25.28
C GLN A 85 -8.04 11.18 26.06
N GLU A 86 -7.04 11.83 25.45
CA GLU A 86 -5.95 12.44 26.23
C GLU A 86 -6.47 13.77 26.81
N PRO A 87 -6.69 13.87 28.13
CA PRO A 87 -6.95 15.17 28.75
C PRO A 87 -5.66 15.98 28.68
N ASP A 88 -5.74 17.17 28.06
CA ASP A 88 -4.75 18.23 28.17
C ASP A 88 -4.49 18.52 29.65
N SER A 89 -3.51 17.83 30.22
CA SER A 89 -3.03 18.08 31.57
C SER A 89 -1.94 19.16 31.46
N THR A 90 -2.37 20.37 31.11
CA THR A 90 -1.61 21.60 31.37
C THR A 90 -2.07 22.13 32.72
N THR A 91 -1.39 21.79 33.83
CA THR A 91 -1.28 22.66 35.03
C THR A 91 -0.23 22.08 36.00
N GLY A 92 0.70 22.92 36.47
CA GLY A 92 1.49 22.68 37.69
C GLY A 92 2.98 22.85 37.53
#